data_AF-W0RPA6-F1
#
_entry.id   AF-W0RPA6-F1
#
_cell.length_a   1.000
_cell.length_b   1.000
_cell.length_c   1.000
_cell.angle_alpha   90.00
_cell.angle_beta   90.00
_cell.angle_gamma   90.00
#
_symmetry.space_group_name_H-M   'P 1'
#
loop_
_entity.id
_entity.type
_entity.pdbx_description
1 polymer ?
#
loop_
_entity_poly.entity_id
_entity_poly.type
_entity_poly.pdbx_seq_one_letter_code
_entity_poly.pdbx_strand_id
1 'polypeptide(L)'
;MSAMPTLQAPEEFTKPATKRFVDEARVALDEHHAGVRIDFTHVVSVGAAGGLALLALHEYAAQLGGDVLLVNVPDDLADELAAAGVDRACYVRRADARATASRRARANQRAGRTEEGDGASARGGYIRLVRETE
;
A
#
# COMPACT_ATOMS: atom_id res chain seq x y z
N MET A 1 4.16 28.32 -4.65
CA MET A 1 3.97 27.14 -3.78
C MET A 1 4.75 26.00 -4.41
N SER A 2 5.85 25.55 -3.81
CA SER A 2 6.58 24.39 -4.33
C SER A 2 5.75 23.14 -4.08
N ALA A 3 5.48 22.38 -5.14
CA ALA A 3 4.77 21.11 -5.01
C ALA A 3 5.66 20.08 -4.30
N MET A 4 5.10 19.29 -3.38
CA MET A 4 5.84 18.20 -2.75
C MET A 4 6.25 17.18 -3.82
N PRO A 5 7.55 16.85 -3.97
CA PRO A 5 7.99 15.82 -4.91
C PRO A 5 7.34 14.47 -4.61
N THR A 6 7.19 13.64 -5.64
CA THR A 6 6.65 12.27 -5.50
C THR A 6 7.74 11.27 -5.88
N LEU A 7 8.06 10.38 -4.96
CA LEU A 7 9.02 9.29 -5.12
C LEU A 7 8.29 7.97 -5.27
N GLN A 8 8.81 7.06 -6.08
CA GLN A 8 8.27 5.71 -6.21
C GLN A 8 8.92 4.81 -5.15
N ALA A 9 8.09 4.15 -4.33
CA ALA A 9 8.60 3.13 -3.42
C ALA A 9 9.14 1.92 -4.21
N PRO A 10 10.16 1.22 -3.71
CA PRO A 10 10.61 -0.02 -4.32
C PRO A 10 9.51 -1.08 -4.25
N GLU A 11 9.43 -1.95 -5.26
CA GLU A 11 8.47 -3.07 -5.29
C GLU A 11 8.56 -3.94 -4.03
N GLU A 12 9.79 -4.20 -3.57
CA GLU A 12 10.08 -4.89 -2.31
C GLU A 12 11.15 -4.14 -1.51
N PHE A 13 10.91 -3.97 -0.21
CA PHE A 13 11.85 -3.34 0.73
C PHE A 13 12.98 -4.29 1.20
N THR A 14 13.69 -4.87 0.23
CA THR A 14 14.92 -5.61 0.49
C THR A 14 16.02 -4.68 1.03
N LYS A 15 16.96 -5.20 1.83
CA LYS A 15 18.08 -4.39 2.38
C LYS A 15 18.76 -3.45 1.35
N PRO A 16 19.15 -3.89 0.14
CA PRO A 16 19.76 -2.98 -0.84
C PRO A 16 18.77 -1.98 -1.43
N ALA A 17 17.52 -2.37 -1.68
CA ALA A 17 16.50 -1.47 -2.23
C ALA A 17 16.10 -0.38 -1.22
N THR A 18 15.84 -0.79 0.03
CA THR A 18 15.50 0.11 1.14
C THR A 18 16.59 1.15 1.36
N LYS A 19 17.87 0.75 1.37
CA LYS A 19 18.96 1.71 1.54
C LYS A 19 18.97 2.75 0.41
N ARG A 20 18.94 2.30 -0.84
CA ARG A 20 18.95 3.20 -2.01
C ARG A 20 17.78 4.18 -1.98
N PHE A 21 16.59 3.68 -1.66
CA PHE A 21 15.37 4.48 -1.56
C PHE A 21 15.46 5.53 -0.45
N VAL A 22 15.96 5.17 0.75
CA VAL A 22 16.13 6.13 1.85
C VAL A 22 17.16 7.21 1.49
N ASP A 23 18.26 6.85 0.85
CA ASP A 23 19.28 7.80 0.41
C ASP A 23 18.67 8.81 -0.59
N GLU A 24 17.89 8.33 -1.58
CA GLU A 24 17.17 9.18 -2.54
C GLU A 24 16.14 10.09 -1.85
N ALA A 25 15.36 9.54 -0.93
CA ALA A 25 14.33 10.30 -0.22
C ALA A 25 14.91 11.39 0.69
N ARG A 26 16.08 11.15 1.29
CA ARG A 26 16.79 12.17 2.07
C ARG A 26 17.26 13.32 1.21
N VAL A 27 17.84 13.05 0.04
CA VAL A 27 18.23 14.11 -0.91
C VAL A 27 17.01 14.93 -1.30
N ALA A 28 15.89 14.28 -1.61
CA ALA A 28 14.65 14.98 -1.94
C ALA A 28 14.13 15.83 -0.77
N LEU A 29 14.24 15.38 0.48
CA LEU A 29 13.85 16.15 1.67
C LEU A 29 14.76 17.35 1.92
N ASP A 30 16.06 17.19 1.69
CA ASP A 30 17.05 18.27 1.81
C ASP A 30 16.83 19.36 0.75
N GLU A 31 16.47 18.97 -0.48
CA GLU A 31 16.12 19.89 -1.56
C GLU A 31 14.73 20.51 -1.37
N HIS A 32 13.80 19.74 -0.81
CA HIS A 32 12.39 20.10 -0.65
C HIS A 32 11.97 19.97 0.82
N HIS A 33 12.34 20.99 1.62
CA HIS A 33 12.01 21.10 3.04
C HIS A 33 10.50 21.01 3.37
N ALA A 34 9.62 21.12 2.38
CA ALA A 34 8.17 20.95 2.56
C ALA A 34 7.76 19.46 2.76
N GLY A 35 8.62 18.50 2.44
CA GLY A 35 8.35 17.07 2.57
C GLY A 35 8.25 16.31 1.25
N VAL A 36 7.98 15.00 1.33
CA VAL A 36 7.92 14.09 0.18
C VAL A 36 6.63 13.26 0.17
N ARG A 37 6.14 12.95 -1.02
CA ARG A 37 5.09 11.94 -1.23
C ARG A 37 5.74 10.65 -1.71
N ILE A 38 5.37 9.52 -1.14
CA ILE A 38 5.90 8.20 -1.52
C ILE A 38 4.75 7.37 -2.09
N ASP A 39 4.87 6.98 -3.36
CA ASP A 39 3.86 6.20 -4.07
C ASP A 39 4.06 4.70 -3.86
N PHE A 40 3.05 4.04 -3.30
CA PHE A 40 3.04 2.60 -2.99
C PHE A 40 2.33 1.75 -4.06
N THR A 41 1.98 2.34 -5.21
CA THR A 41 1.21 1.69 -6.29
C THR A 41 1.74 0.31 -6.70
N HIS A 42 3.06 0.10 -6.63
CA HIS A 42 3.75 -1.10 -7.08
C HIS A 42 4.36 -1.94 -5.96
N VAL A 43 4.18 -1.55 -4.70
CA VAL A 43 4.79 -2.27 -3.57
C VAL A 43 4.02 -3.55 -3.33
N VAL A 44 4.75 -4.65 -3.12
CA VAL A 44 4.18 -5.96 -2.78
C VAL A 44 4.55 -6.42 -1.37
N SER A 45 5.63 -5.90 -0.78
CA SER A 45 6.02 -6.19 0.60
C SER A 45 6.94 -5.11 1.18
N VAL A 46 6.70 -4.74 2.44
CA VAL A 46 7.53 -3.78 3.18
C VAL A 46 8.40 -4.48 4.22
N GLY A 47 7.81 -5.41 4.98
CA GLY A 47 8.49 -6.09 6.08
C GLY A 47 8.97 -5.16 7.21
N ALA A 48 9.55 -5.74 8.27
CA ALA A 48 9.95 -4.98 9.45
C ALA A 48 11.05 -3.94 9.16
N ALA A 49 12.04 -4.30 8.31
CA ALA A 49 13.13 -3.40 7.96
C ALA A 49 12.66 -2.21 7.11
N GLY A 50 11.71 -2.43 6.19
CA GLY A 50 11.09 -1.33 5.42
C GLY A 50 10.28 -0.40 6.31
N GLY A 51 9.50 -0.96 7.26
CA GLY A 51 8.74 -0.16 8.22
C GLY A 51 9.63 0.75 9.07
N LEU A 52 10.72 0.20 9.63
CA LEU A 52 11.72 0.98 10.39
C LEU A 52 12.38 2.07 9.54
N ALA A 53 12.67 1.78 8.26
CA ALA A 53 13.24 2.76 7.36
C ALA A 53 12.29 3.93 7.07
N LEU A 54 10.99 3.65 6.93
CA LEU A 54 9.96 4.69 6.75
C LEU A 54 9.81 5.56 8.00
N LEU A 55 9.85 4.97 9.20
CA LEU A 55 9.84 5.72 10.46
C LEU A 55 11.06 6.64 10.58
N ALA A 56 12.26 6.12 10.31
CA ALA A 56 13.49 6.91 10.34
C ALA A 56 13.48 8.04 9.30
N LEU A 57 12.84 7.83 8.15
CA LEU A 57 12.67 8.86 7.14
C LEU A 57 11.69 9.95 7.58
N HIS A 58 10.60 9.58 8.25
CA HIS A 58 9.66 10.54 8.84
C HIS A 58 10.32 11.39 9.92
N GLU A 59 11.08 10.79 10.84
CA GLU A 59 11.85 11.54 11.84
C GLU A 59 12.81 12.53 11.20
N TYR A 60 13.48 12.14 10.11
CA TYR A 60 14.36 13.03 9.36
C TYR A 60 13.59 14.20 8.72
N ALA A 61 12.45 13.92 8.07
CA ALA A 61 11.60 14.96 7.50
C ALA A 61 11.11 15.95 8.58
N ALA A 62 10.69 15.45 9.74
CA ALA A 62 10.23 16.26 10.86
C ALA A 62 11.33 17.18 11.41
N GLN A 63 12.60 16.74 11.46
CA GLN A 63 13.74 17.57 11.84
C GLN A 63 13.96 18.74 10.86
N LEU A 64 13.58 18.57 9.60
CA LEU A 64 13.65 19.60 8.56
C LEU A 64 12.38 20.48 8.50
N GLY A 65 11.37 20.21 9.34
CA GLY A 65 10.06 20.87 9.30
C GLY A 65 9.18 20.45 8.13
N GLY A 66 9.51 19.33 7.47
CA GLY A 66 8.73 18.72 6.39
C GLY A 66 7.90 17.54 6.89
N ASP A 67 7.27 16.85 5.94
CA ASP A 67 6.41 15.69 6.22
C ASP A 67 6.60 14.56 5.18
N VAL A 68 6.18 13.35 5.52
CA VAL A 68 6.20 12.17 4.66
C VAL A 68 4.79 11.64 4.49
N LEU A 69 4.28 11.67 3.25
CA LEU A 69 2.96 11.14 2.92
C LEU A 69 3.08 9.87 2.11
N LEU A 70 2.52 8.77 2.61
CA LEU A 70 2.42 7.51 1.86
C LEU A 70 1.11 7.54 1.06
N VAL A 71 1.21 7.42 -0.26
CA VAL A 71 0.04 7.50 -1.16
C VAL A 71 -0.13 6.22 -1.96
N ASN A 72 -1.39 5.95 -2.35
CA ASN A 72 -1.77 4.74 -3.10
C ASN A 72 -1.38 3.44 -2.40
N VAL A 73 -1.43 3.42 -1.06
CA VAL A 73 -1.05 2.24 -0.27
C VAL A 73 -2.10 1.12 -0.48
N PRO A 74 -1.70 -0.07 -0.98
CA PRO A 74 -2.56 -1.24 -1.03
C PRO A 74 -3.11 -1.62 0.35
N ASP A 75 -4.34 -2.12 0.43
CA ASP A 75 -5.01 -2.41 1.71
C ASP A 75 -4.24 -3.47 2.54
N ASP A 76 -3.69 -4.47 1.87
CA ASP A 76 -2.85 -5.52 2.47
C ASP A 76 -1.56 -4.96 3.09
N LEU A 77 -0.96 -3.95 2.46
CA LEU A 77 0.21 -3.27 3.02
C LEU A 77 -0.15 -2.26 4.11
N ALA A 78 -1.38 -1.74 4.13
CA ALA A 78 -1.81 -0.83 5.19
C ALA A 78 -1.78 -1.50 6.57
N ASP A 79 -2.14 -2.80 6.63
CA ASP A 79 -2.08 -3.58 7.86
C ASP A 79 -0.62 -3.87 8.29
N GLU A 80 0.27 -4.17 7.34
CA GLU A 80 1.71 -4.33 7.62
C GLU A 80 2.33 -3.04 8.18
N LEU A 81 2.00 -1.89 7.57
CA LEU A 81 2.46 -0.58 8.00
C LEU A 81 1.93 -0.21 9.39
N ALA A 82 0.67 -0.56 9.67
CA ALA A 82 0.08 -0.36 10.99
C ALA A 82 0.74 -1.23 12.07
N ALA A 83 1.06 -2.49 11.75
CA ALA A 83 1.80 -3.38 12.65
C ALA A 83 3.22 -2.85 12.96
N ALA A 84 3.85 -2.17 11.99
CA ALA A 84 5.12 -1.50 12.17
C ALA A 84 5.00 -0.12 12.86
N GLY A 85 3.78 0.36 13.14
CA GLY A 85 3.53 1.68 13.75
C GLY A 85 3.72 2.87 12.81
N VAL A 86 3.87 2.62 11.51
CA VAL A 86 4.10 3.67 10.49
C VAL A 86 2.84 4.52 10.30
N ASP A 87 1.66 3.94 10.44
CA ASP A 87 0.37 4.65 10.36
C ASP A 87 0.16 5.72 11.45
N ARG A 88 0.89 5.60 12.57
CA ARG A 88 0.86 6.56 13.68
C ARG A 88 1.83 7.72 13.49
N ALA A 89 2.87 7.52 12.67
CA ALA A 89 3.91 8.50 12.40
C ALA A 89 3.67 9.26 11.09
N CYS A 90 3.32 8.53 10.02
CA CYS A 90 3.15 9.08 8.68
C CYS A 90 1.67 9.21 8.31
N TYR A 91 1.33 10.19 7.46
CA TYR A 91 0.02 10.21 6.84
C TYR A 91 -0.09 9.14 5.76
N VAL A 92 -1.00 8.18 5.96
CA VAL A 92 -1.22 7.04 5.06
C VAL A 92 -2.53 7.21 4.28
N ARG A 93 -2.43 7.46 2.97
CA ARG A 93 -3.57 7.45 2.06
C ARG A 93 -3.66 6.11 1.33
N ARG A 94 -4.67 5.32 1.70
CA ARG A 94 -5.00 4.05 1.04
C ARG A 94 -5.41 4.26 -0.42
N ALA A 95 -5.11 3.29 -1.27
CA ALA A 95 -5.64 3.23 -2.62
C ALA A 95 -7.15 2.99 -2.60
N ASP A 96 -7.90 3.55 -3.56
CA ASP A 96 -9.32 3.25 -3.69
C ASP A 96 -9.53 1.74 -3.88
N ALA A 97 -10.27 1.11 -2.97
CA ALA A 97 -10.49 -0.35 -2.94
C ALA A 97 -10.95 -0.93 -4.30
N ARG A 98 -11.71 -0.15 -5.09
CA ARG A 98 -12.16 -0.52 -6.43
C ARG A 98 -11.01 -0.65 -7.44
N ALA A 99 -9.98 0.19 -7.33
CA ALA A 99 -8.79 0.14 -8.18
C ALA A 99 -7.89 -1.05 -7.80
N THR A 100 -7.75 -1.33 -6.50
CA THR A 100 -6.95 -2.45 -5.97
C THR A 100 -7.51 -3.81 -6.38
N ALA A 101 -8.83 -4.03 -6.21
CA ALA A 101 -9.50 -5.27 -6.62
C ALA A 101 -9.34 -5.55 -8.13
N SER A 102 -9.45 -4.51 -8.96
CA SER A 102 -9.29 -4.61 -10.41
C SER A 102 -7.86 -4.98 -10.83
N ARG A 103 -6.83 -4.47 -10.13
CA ARG A 103 -5.42 -4.81 -10.40
C ARG A 103 -5.09 -6.23 -9.98
N ARG A 104 -5.57 -6.68 -8.81
CA ARG A 104 -5.40 -8.07 -8.35
C ARG A 104 -6.05 -9.06 -9.32
N ALA A 105 -7.25 -8.75 -9.80
CA ALA A 105 -7.92 -9.56 -10.83
C ALA A 105 -7.07 -9.67 -12.10
N ARG A 106 -6.43 -8.58 -12.55
CA ARG A 106 -5.53 -8.60 -13.71
C ARG A 106 -4.21 -9.33 -13.46
N ALA A 107 -3.62 -9.19 -12.27
CA ALA A 107 -2.42 -9.91 -11.88
C ALA A 107 -2.67 -11.43 -11.83
N ASN A 108 -3.80 -11.85 -11.27
CA ASN A 108 -4.24 -13.25 -11.24
C ASN A 108 -4.50 -13.81 -12.64
N GLN A 109 -5.13 -13.03 -13.53
CA GLN A 109 -5.32 -13.40 -14.94
C GLN A 109 -3.97 -13.56 -15.68
N ARG A 110 -3.00 -12.70 -15.39
CA ARG A 110 -1.66 -12.73 -16.03
C ARG A 110 -0.79 -13.87 -15.48
N ALA A 111 -1.02 -14.31 -14.25
CA ALA A 111 -0.34 -15.43 -13.61
C ALA A 111 -0.84 -16.81 -14.08
N GLY A 112 -1.70 -16.88 -15.09
CA GLY A 112 -2.17 -18.16 -15.66
C GLY A 112 -3.13 -18.94 -14.77
N ARG A 113 -3.66 -18.35 -13.69
CA ARG A 113 -4.83 -18.90 -13.01
C ARG A 113 -6.10 -18.46 -13.72
N THR A 114 -6.34 -19.04 -14.89
CA THR A 114 -7.71 -19.36 -15.26
C THR A 114 -8.20 -20.37 -14.23
N GLU A 115 -9.10 -19.95 -13.33
CA GLU A 115 -10.00 -20.91 -12.71
C GLU A 115 -10.71 -21.62 -13.86
N GLU A 116 -10.26 -22.83 -14.16
CA GLU A 116 -10.97 -23.78 -15.01
C GLU A 116 -12.39 -23.88 -14.46
N GLY A 117 -13.35 -23.55 -15.32
CA GLY A 117 -14.75 -23.55 -14.96
C GLY A 117 -15.20 -24.93 -14.49
N ASP A 118 -16.03 -24.95 -13.45
CA ASP A 118 -16.91 -26.08 -13.23
C ASP A 118 -18.35 -25.65 -13.56
N GLY A 119 -18.83 -26.23 -14.65
CA GLY A 119 -20.19 -26.69 -14.84
C GLY A 119 -21.31 -25.85 -14.24
N ALA A 120 -22.04 -25.21 -15.15
CA ALA A 120 -23.48 -25.04 -15.00
C ALA A 120 -24.13 -26.22 -14.25
N SER A 121 -24.67 -25.95 -13.07
CA SER A 121 -25.78 -26.73 -12.52
C SER A 121 -26.93 -25.78 -12.19
N ALA A 122 -27.64 -25.41 -13.25
CA ALA A 122 -28.97 -24.88 -13.15
C ALA A 122 -29.91 -25.97 -12.59
N ARG A 123 -30.08 -26.05 -11.26
CA ARG A 123 -31.21 -26.76 -10.64
C ARG A 123 -31.71 -26.06 -9.38
N GLY A 124 -32.91 -25.49 -9.54
CA GLY A 124 -33.98 -25.22 -8.59
C GLY A 124 -33.72 -25.28 -7.09
N GLY A 125 -34.04 -24.18 -6.41
CA GLY A 125 -34.26 -24.16 -4.97
C GLY A 125 -34.63 -22.78 -4.47
N TYR A 126 -35.89 -22.38 -4.62
CA TYR A 126 -36.44 -21.22 -3.92
C TYR A 126 -36.48 -21.54 -2.41
N ILE A 127 -35.75 -20.77 -1.61
CA ILE A 127 -35.85 -20.82 -0.15
C ILE A 127 -37.15 -20.12 0.24
N ARG A 128 -38.13 -20.89 0.72
CA ARG A 128 -39.35 -20.38 1.35
C ARG A 128 -39.03 -20.14 2.83
N LEU A 129 -39.00 -18.87 3.24
CA LEU A 129 -38.97 -18.47 4.64
C LEU A 129 -40.31 -18.86 5.28
N VAL A 130 -40.29 -19.64 6.36
CA VAL A 130 -41.46 -19.80 7.23
C VAL A 130 -41.04 -19.42 8.65
N ARG A 131 -41.69 -18.36 9.16
CA ARG A 131 -41.71 -17.98 10.57
C ARG A 131 -42.47 -19.05 11.34
N GLU A 132 -41.93 -19.53 12.46
CA GLU A 132 -42.75 -20.09 13.53
C GLU A 132 -43.00 -18.98 14.54
N THR A 133 -44.25 -18.56 14.62
CA THR A 133 -44.83 -17.79 15.70
C THR A 133 -45.69 -18.76 16.53
N GLU A 134 -45.43 -18.71 17.84
CA GLU A 134 -46.20 -19.24 18.98
C GLU A 134 -46.04 -20.73 19.34
#